data_AF-W6Q5C4-F1
#
_entry.id   AF-W6Q5C4-F1
#
_cell.length_a   1.000
_cell.length_b   1.000
_cell.length_c   1.000
_cell.angle_alpha   90.00
_cell.angle_beta   90.00
_cell.angle_gamma   90.00
#
_symmetry.space_group_name_H-M   'P 1'
#
loop_
_entity.id
_entity.type
_entity.pdbx_description
1 polymer ?
#
loop_
_entity_poly.entity_id
_entity_poly.type
_entity_poly.pdbx_seq_one_letter_code
_entity_poly.pdbx_strand_id
1 'polypeptide(L)'
;MDVVQVELHRRLWAQICYLDFRAAEDQGFAPSIHESDFDTRRPLSLDEVDLIEGVEPSSGLSDAPKFTDMTIYLLRITTVQYYRRIIQVTHASRKKLRISSPVDAAEALVELQSLLSTAQTLASEFERNLDDLVRYCDKRVSIQSMALDLRNHLKSK
;
A
#
# COMPACT_ATOMS: atom_id res chain seq x y z
N MET A 1 0.32 -25.91 5.30
CA MET A 1 -0.38 -24.65 5.59
C MET A 1 -1.40 -24.50 4.48
N ASP A 2 -2.67 -24.46 4.80
CA ASP A 2 -3.73 -24.38 3.80
C ASP A 2 -3.94 -22.92 3.35
N VAL A 3 -4.83 -22.74 2.36
CA VAL A 3 -5.10 -21.43 1.77
C VAL A 3 -5.68 -20.43 2.77
N VAL A 4 -6.49 -20.91 3.72
CA VAL A 4 -7.07 -20.08 4.79
C VAL A 4 -5.97 -19.53 5.67
N GLN A 5 -5.07 -20.38 6.17
CA GLN A 5 -3.94 -19.96 7.00
C GLN A 5 -3.02 -18.97 6.29
N VAL A 6 -2.71 -19.23 5.01
CA VAL A 6 -1.87 -18.31 4.21
C VAL A 6 -2.52 -16.93 4.12
N GLU A 7 -3.82 -16.87 3.81
CA GLU A 7 -4.48 -15.60 3.57
C GLU A 7 -4.75 -14.84 4.88
N LEU A 8 -5.02 -15.56 5.98
CA LEU A 8 -5.06 -14.95 7.32
C LEU A 8 -3.71 -14.36 7.72
N HIS A 9 -2.59 -15.03 7.44
CA HIS A 9 -1.26 -14.49 7.72
C HIS A 9 -0.97 -13.23 6.90
N ARG A 10 -1.30 -13.20 5.62
CA ARG A 10 -1.15 -11.99 4.78
C ARG A 10 -1.99 -10.83 5.30
N ARG A 11 -3.27 -11.09 5.62
CA ARG A 11 -4.19 -10.08 6.17
C ARG A 11 -3.68 -9.52 7.50
N LEU A 12 -3.27 -10.39 8.42
CA LEU A 12 -2.73 -9.99 9.72
C LEU A 12 -1.43 -9.19 9.56
N TRP A 13 -0.52 -9.64 8.72
CA TRP A 13 0.74 -8.94 8.48
C TRP A 13 0.53 -7.54 7.90
N ALA A 14 -0.37 -7.42 6.91
CA ALA A 14 -0.76 -6.13 6.36
C ALA A 14 -1.36 -5.19 7.43
N GLN A 15 -2.13 -5.73 8.37
CA GLN A 15 -2.69 -4.97 9.50
C GLN A 15 -1.60 -4.52 10.48
N ILE A 16 -0.60 -5.35 10.77
CA ILE A 16 0.55 -4.97 11.60
C ILE A 16 1.32 -3.81 10.94
N CYS A 17 1.60 -3.91 9.64
CA CYS A 17 2.20 -2.81 8.89
C CYS A 17 1.31 -1.56 8.92
N TYR A 18 -0.01 -1.70 8.79
CA TYR A 18 -0.91 -0.56 8.91
C TYR A 18 -0.76 0.15 10.28
N LEU A 19 -0.75 -0.60 11.37
CA LEU A 19 -0.64 -0.07 12.73
C LEU A 19 0.73 0.58 13.00
N ASP A 20 1.83 -0.03 12.55
CA ASP A 20 3.17 0.56 12.65
C ASP A 20 3.25 1.92 11.92
N PHE A 21 2.60 2.04 10.75
CA PHE A 21 2.55 3.32 10.06
C PHE A 21 1.76 4.37 10.83
N ARG A 22 0.59 4.01 11.36
CA ARG A 22 -0.25 4.92 12.14
C ARG A 22 0.46 5.40 13.40
N ALA A 23 1.14 4.50 14.10
CA ALA A 23 1.92 4.85 15.28
C ALA A 23 3.09 5.80 14.93
N ALA A 24 3.78 5.56 13.81
CA ALA A 24 4.85 6.43 13.34
C ALA A 24 4.34 7.81 12.90
N GLU A 25 3.20 7.87 12.20
CA GLU A 25 2.52 9.10 11.79
C GLU A 25 2.16 9.98 12.99
N ASP A 26 1.56 9.40 14.03
CA ASP A 26 1.16 10.13 15.24
C ASP A 26 2.37 10.70 16.02
N GLN A 27 3.54 10.08 15.91
CA GLN A 27 4.77 10.50 16.58
C GLN A 27 5.72 11.33 15.69
N GLY A 28 5.39 11.47 14.40
CA GLY A 28 6.26 12.14 13.42
C GLY A 28 7.56 11.39 13.11
N PHE A 29 7.59 10.08 13.33
CA PHE A 29 8.73 9.20 13.03
C PHE A 29 8.54 8.46 11.70
N ALA A 30 9.63 7.87 11.20
CA ALA A 30 9.54 6.91 10.11
C ALA A 30 8.98 5.57 10.65
N PRO A 31 8.14 4.86 9.87
CA PRO A 31 7.69 3.51 10.22
C PRO A 31 8.87 2.58 10.49
N SER A 32 8.73 1.69 11.48
CA SER A 32 9.82 0.80 11.89
C SER A 32 9.98 -0.40 10.96
N ILE A 33 8.89 -0.84 10.33
CA ILE A 33 8.87 -2.01 9.44
C ILE A 33 9.05 -1.54 7.99
N HIS A 34 10.14 -1.97 7.35
CA HIS A 34 10.46 -1.69 5.95
C HIS A 34 9.99 -2.81 5.03
N GLU A 35 9.76 -2.50 3.74
CA GLU A 35 9.35 -3.51 2.75
C GLU A 35 10.44 -4.57 2.52
N SER A 36 11.70 -4.27 2.83
CA SER A 36 12.82 -5.22 2.78
C SER A 36 12.83 -6.22 3.93
N ASP A 37 12.06 -5.98 4.99
CA ASP A 37 12.10 -6.77 6.23
C ASP A 37 11.25 -8.05 6.13
N PHE A 38 10.43 -8.17 5.08
CA PHE A 38 9.51 -9.29 4.89
C PHE A 38 9.26 -9.59 3.40
N ASP A 39 8.83 -10.81 3.11
CA ASP A 39 8.47 -11.29 1.77
C ASP A 39 6.96 -11.60 1.62
N THR A 40 6.20 -11.31 2.67
CA THR A 40 4.75 -11.55 2.71
C THR A 40 4.04 -10.74 1.64
N ARG A 41 3.32 -11.45 0.76
CA ARG A 41 2.54 -10.85 -0.33
C ARG A 41 1.32 -10.10 0.21
N ARG A 42 0.82 -9.15 -0.59
CA ARG A 42 -0.42 -8.44 -0.31
C ARG A 42 -1.60 -9.42 -0.16
N PRO A 43 -2.57 -9.12 0.73
CA PRO A 43 -3.83 -9.85 0.80
C PRO A 43 -4.57 -9.87 -0.54
N LEU A 44 -5.19 -10.99 -0.86
CA LEU A 44 -6.03 -11.11 -2.05
C LEU A 44 -7.42 -10.48 -1.86
N SER A 45 -7.99 -9.98 -2.95
CA SER A 45 -9.39 -9.54 -3.04
C SER A 45 -10.29 -10.78 -3.19
N LEU A 46 -10.66 -11.38 -2.06
CA LEU A 46 -11.53 -12.56 -1.98
C LEU A 46 -12.55 -12.38 -0.86
N ASP A 47 -13.76 -12.91 -1.06
CA ASP A 47 -14.74 -13.01 0.01
C ASP A 47 -14.34 -14.12 0.98
N GLU A 48 -14.78 -14.04 2.23
CA GLU A 48 -14.45 -15.05 3.23
C GLU A 48 -15.01 -16.44 2.87
N VAL A 49 -16.17 -16.45 2.21
CA VAL A 49 -16.82 -17.68 1.72
C VAL A 49 -16.03 -18.40 0.63
N ASP A 50 -15.14 -17.69 -0.06
CA ASP A 50 -14.30 -18.25 -1.13
C ASP A 50 -13.02 -18.92 -0.54
N LEU A 51 -12.77 -18.78 0.77
CA LEU A 51 -11.64 -19.40 1.48
C LEU A 51 -12.05 -20.75 2.08
N ILE A 52 -11.57 -21.84 1.46
CA ILE A 52 -11.94 -23.21 1.85
C ILE A 52 -10.78 -23.88 2.61
N GLU A 53 -11.06 -24.35 3.82
CA GLU A 53 -10.08 -25.09 4.65
C GLU A 53 -9.58 -26.36 3.96
N GLY A 54 -8.30 -26.69 4.19
CA GLY A 54 -7.67 -27.90 3.62
C GLY A 54 -7.31 -27.81 2.14
N VAL A 55 -7.62 -26.71 1.44
CA VAL A 55 -7.17 -26.49 0.05
C VAL A 55 -5.73 -26.00 0.04
N GLU A 56 -4.90 -26.64 -0.79
CA GLU A 56 -3.50 -26.26 -0.96
C GLU A 56 -3.35 -24.84 -1.56
N PRO A 57 -2.43 -23.99 -1.06
CA PRO A 57 -2.25 -22.61 -1.53
C PRO A 57 -1.82 -22.49 -3.00
N SER A 58 -1.25 -23.56 -3.58
CA SER A 58 -0.81 -23.63 -4.98
C SER A 58 -1.97 -23.70 -5.98
N SER A 59 -3.21 -23.77 -5.51
CA SER A 59 -4.45 -23.86 -6.31
C SER A 59 -4.76 -22.64 -7.19
N GLY A 60 -3.93 -21.59 -7.19
CA GLY A 60 -4.03 -20.50 -8.15
C GLY A 60 -5.08 -19.43 -7.81
N LEU A 61 -5.36 -19.22 -6.52
CA LEU A 61 -6.23 -18.11 -6.10
C LEU A 61 -5.64 -16.76 -6.54
N SER A 62 -6.52 -15.91 -7.06
CA SER A 62 -6.21 -14.57 -7.54
C SER A 62 -7.34 -13.61 -7.17
N ASP A 63 -7.10 -12.30 -7.33
CA ASP A 63 -8.10 -11.27 -7.03
C ASP A 63 -9.38 -11.53 -7.82
N ALA A 64 -10.51 -11.64 -7.11
CA ALA A 64 -11.80 -11.86 -7.72
C ALA A 64 -12.21 -10.65 -8.57
N PRO A 65 -12.78 -10.86 -9.77
CA PRO A 65 -13.22 -9.78 -10.65
C PRO A 65 -14.58 -9.20 -10.22
N LYS A 66 -14.72 -8.90 -8.93
CA LYS A 66 -15.93 -8.36 -8.29
C LYS A 66 -15.54 -7.46 -7.12
N PHE A 67 -16.50 -6.67 -6.62
CA PHE A 67 -16.39 -6.12 -5.28
C PHE A 67 -16.40 -7.27 -4.26
N THR A 68 -15.53 -7.20 -3.27
CA THR A 68 -15.38 -8.20 -2.21
C THR A 68 -15.40 -7.57 -0.83
N ASP A 69 -15.59 -8.38 0.21
CA ASP A 69 -15.47 -7.97 1.61
C ASP A 69 -14.13 -7.26 1.89
N MET A 70 -13.10 -7.62 1.12
CA MET A 70 -11.75 -7.08 1.24
C MET A 70 -11.55 -5.74 0.53
N THR A 71 -12.44 -5.29 -0.34
CA THR A 71 -12.19 -4.11 -1.21
C THR A 71 -11.87 -2.83 -0.41
N ILE A 72 -12.66 -2.51 0.62
CA ILE A 72 -12.44 -1.31 1.45
C ILE A 72 -11.14 -1.45 2.26
N TYR A 73 -10.86 -2.64 2.79
CA TYR A 73 -9.62 -2.91 3.51
C TYR A 73 -8.39 -2.77 2.60
N LEU A 74 -8.49 -3.32 1.39
CA LEU A 74 -7.46 -3.26 0.36
C LEU A 74 -7.13 -1.82 -0.05
N LEU A 75 -8.14 -0.94 -0.17
CA LEU A 75 -7.92 0.50 -0.39
C LEU A 75 -7.03 1.09 0.71
N ARG A 76 -7.35 0.83 1.99
CA ARG A 76 -6.62 1.36 3.14
C ARG A 76 -5.17 0.89 3.20
N ILE A 77 -4.94 -0.42 3.08
CA ILE A 77 -3.58 -0.97 3.18
C ILE A 77 -2.72 -0.54 1.99
N THR A 78 -3.31 -0.44 0.79
CA THR A 78 -2.60 0.03 -0.40
C THR A 78 -2.14 1.47 -0.19
N THR A 79 -3.01 2.37 0.30
CA THR A 79 -2.60 3.73 0.63
C THR A 79 -1.45 3.80 1.62
N VAL A 80 -1.49 3.00 2.69
CA VAL A 80 -0.39 2.99 3.67
C VAL A 80 0.92 2.48 3.08
N GLN A 81 0.88 1.45 2.22
CA GLN A 81 2.07 0.97 1.51
C GLN A 81 2.72 2.09 0.67
N TYR A 82 1.90 2.88 -0.04
CA TYR A 82 2.42 3.98 -0.84
C TYR A 82 2.99 5.12 0.01
N TYR A 83 2.31 5.57 1.06
CA TYR A 83 2.86 6.60 1.95
C TYR A 83 4.15 6.16 2.63
N ARG A 84 4.25 4.88 3.03
CA ARG A 84 5.51 4.30 3.55
C ARG A 84 6.66 4.47 2.56
N ARG A 85 6.47 4.11 1.29
CA ARG A 85 7.49 4.25 0.23
C ARG A 85 7.90 5.71 0.03
N ILE A 86 6.95 6.64 0.00
CA ILE A 86 7.22 8.09 -0.14
C ILE A 86 8.03 8.61 1.06
N ILE A 87 7.65 8.25 2.28
CA ILE A 87 8.37 8.64 3.50
C ILE A 87 9.79 8.08 3.49
N GLN A 88 9.97 6.81 3.13
CA GLN A 88 11.29 6.17 3.07
C GLN A 88 12.21 6.86 2.06
N VAL A 89 11.74 7.10 0.83
CA VAL A 89 12.49 7.82 -0.20
C VAL A 89 12.89 9.22 0.29
N THR A 90 11.95 9.94 0.90
CA THR A 90 12.19 11.30 1.43
C THR A 90 13.20 11.31 2.59
N HIS A 91 13.09 10.35 3.51
CA HIS A 91 13.99 10.24 4.66
C HIS A 91 15.42 9.85 4.25
N ALA A 92 15.56 8.87 3.34
CA ALA A 92 16.86 8.43 2.84
C ALA A 92 17.63 9.60 2.21
N SER A 93 16.94 10.45 1.46
CA SER A 93 17.54 11.62 0.81
C SER A 93 17.86 12.75 1.78
N ARG A 94 16.98 13.06 2.74
CA ARG A 94 17.33 14.01 3.82
C ARG A 94 18.58 13.59 4.57
N LYS A 95 18.76 12.29 4.80
CA LYS A 95 19.96 11.74 5.43
C LYS A 95 21.19 11.95 4.56
N LYS A 96 21.11 11.67 3.25
CA LYS A 96 22.21 11.92 2.29
C LYS A 96 22.60 13.39 2.21
N LEU A 97 21.63 14.28 2.01
CA LEU A 97 21.83 15.73 1.94
C LEU A 97 22.40 16.35 3.23
N ARG A 98 22.18 15.71 4.39
CA ARG A 98 22.78 16.13 5.67
C ARG A 98 24.22 15.66 5.84
N ILE A 99 24.58 14.55 5.20
CA ILE A 99 25.91 13.95 5.29
C ILE A 99 26.85 14.54 4.23
N SER A 100 26.32 15.02 3.09
CA SER A 100 27.09 15.78 2.12
C SER A 100 27.49 17.15 2.67
N SER A 101 28.80 17.45 2.61
CA SER A 101 29.36 18.80 2.76
C SER A 101 28.74 19.77 1.74
N PRO A 102 28.93 21.11 1.84
CA PRO A 102 28.33 22.11 0.94
C PRO A 102 28.95 22.11 -0.48
N VAL A 103 29.23 20.93 -1.00
CA VAL A 103 29.92 20.66 -2.25
C VAL A 103 28.84 20.39 -3.29
N ASP A 104 28.70 21.40 -4.15
CA ASP A 104 27.96 21.48 -5.40
C ASP A 104 26.41 21.43 -5.35
N ALA A 105 25.82 22.63 -5.36
CA ALA A 105 24.38 22.83 -5.50
C ALA A 105 23.81 22.13 -6.76
N ALA A 106 24.62 21.94 -7.81
CA ALA A 106 24.20 21.21 -9.00
C ALA A 106 23.91 19.73 -8.72
N GLU A 107 24.74 19.07 -7.91
CA GLU A 107 24.54 17.66 -7.54
C GLU A 107 23.28 17.48 -6.66
N ALA A 108 23.09 18.39 -5.71
CA ALA A 108 21.87 18.42 -4.87
C ALA A 108 20.60 18.66 -5.71
N LEU A 109 20.65 19.53 -6.73
CA LEU A 109 19.51 19.75 -7.63
C LEU A 109 19.17 18.50 -8.45
N VAL A 110 20.19 17.77 -8.95
CA VAL A 110 19.99 16.51 -9.67
C VAL A 110 19.37 15.45 -8.77
N GLU A 111 19.83 15.31 -7.52
CA GLU A 111 19.23 14.39 -6.56
C GLU A 111 17.77 14.76 -6.26
N LEU A 112 17.47 16.04 -6.02
CA LEU A 112 16.10 16.50 -5.78
C LEU A 112 15.18 16.24 -6.97
N GLN A 113 15.65 16.44 -8.21
CA GLN A 113 14.89 16.13 -9.42
C GLN A 113 14.63 14.63 -9.56
N SER A 114 15.62 13.79 -9.27
CA SER A 114 15.47 12.33 -9.27
C SER A 114 14.41 11.87 -8.25
N LEU A 115 14.39 12.48 -7.07
CA LEU A 115 13.40 12.17 -6.03
C LEU A 115 12.00 12.62 -6.41
N LEU A 116 11.87 13.81 -7.01
CA LEU A 116 10.58 14.29 -7.51
C LEU A 116 10.02 13.33 -8.57
N SER A 117 10.84 12.91 -9.53
CA SER A 117 10.46 11.93 -10.56
C SER A 117 10.02 10.59 -9.94
N THR A 118 10.76 10.12 -8.94
CA THR A 118 10.42 8.89 -8.20
C THR A 118 9.08 9.05 -7.49
N ALA A 119 8.85 10.15 -6.79
CA ALA A 119 7.60 10.42 -6.08
C ALA A 119 6.40 10.53 -7.03
N GLN A 120 6.57 11.18 -8.19
CA GLN A 120 5.53 11.27 -9.23
C GLN A 120 5.17 9.90 -9.81
N THR A 121 6.18 9.04 -10.03
CA THR A 121 5.97 7.67 -10.49
C THR A 121 5.18 6.87 -9.45
N LEU A 122 5.57 6.94 -8.18
CA LEU A 122 4.86 6.30 -7.08
C LEU A 122 3.41 6.78 -6.96
N ALA A 123 3.16 8.09 -7.09
CA ALA A 123 1.82 8.65 -7.06
C ALA A 123 0.95 8.15 -8.23
N SER A 124 1.52 8.07 -9.44
CA SER A 124 0.80 7.55 -10.61
C SER A 124 0.45 6.07 -10.45
N GLU A 125 1.37 5.26 -9.93
CA GLU A 125 1.11 3.85 -9.62
C GLU A 125 0.05 3.70 -8.54
N PHE A 126 0.08 4.54 -7.51
CA PHE A 126 -0.90 4.57 -6.43
C PHE A 126 -2.30 4.82 -6.96
N GLU A 127 -2.48 5.85 -7.78
CA GLU A 127 -3.78 6.19 -8.34
C GLU A 127 -4.36 5.07 -9.20
N ARG A 128 -3.52 4.44 -10.03
CA ARG A 128 -3.91 3.30 -10.86
C ARG A 128 -4.35 2.12 -10.00
N ASN A 129 -3.55 1.76 -8.99
CA ASN A 129 -3.87 0.65 -8.11
C ASN A 129 -5.15 0.89 -7.31
N LEU A 130 -5.41 2.14 -6.90
CA LEU A 130 -6.68 2.49 -6.26
C LEU A 130 -7.88 2.35 -7.21
N ASP A 131 -7.74 2.74 -8.48
CA ASP A 131 -8.80 2.55 -9.48
C ASP A 131 -9.06 1.09 -9.78
N ASP A 132 -8.01 0.27 -9.89
CA ASP A 132 -8.13 -1.16 -10.16
C ASP A 132 -8.90 -1.90 -9.05
N LEU A 133 -8.82 -1.44 -7.81
CA LEU A 133 -9.54 -2.05 -6.68
C LEU A 133 -11.04 -1.76 -6.69
N VAL A 134 -11.46 -0.64 -7.27
CA VAL A 134 -12.87 -0.25 -7.31
C VAL A 134 -13.49 -0.36 -8.70
N ARG A 135 -12.76 -0.94 -9.67
CA ARG A 135 -13.22 -1.07 -11.06
C ARG A 135 -14.54 -1.83 -11.22
N TYR A 136 -14.87 -2.69 -10.26
CA TYR A 136 -16.13 -3.47 -10.24
C TYR A 136 -17.21 -2.89 -9.32
N CYS A 137 -17.00 -1.70 -8.74
CA CYS A 137 -17.97 -1.06 -7.85
C CYS A 137 -19.14 -0.44 -8.63
N ASP A 138 -20.36 -0.70 -8.18
CA ASP A 138 -21.60 -0.06 -8.63
C ASP A 138 -22.01 1.05 -7.64
N LYS A 139 -22.12 2.29 -8.13
CA LYS A 139 -22.56 3.46 -7.36
C LYS A 139 -23.98 3.32 -6.78
N ARG A 140 -24.81 2.44 -7.34
CA ARG A 140 -26.18 2.18 -6.86
C ARG A 140 -26.19 1.38 -5.56
N VAL A 141 -25.11 0.64 -5.29
CA VAL A 141 -24.95 -0.15 -4.07
C VAL A 141 -24.22 0.72 -3.03
N SER A 142 -24.89 0.99 -1.91
CA SER A 142 -24.41 1.96 -0.90
C SER A 142 -22.96 1.73 -0.46
N ILE A 143 -22.60 0.50 -0.09
CA ILE A 143 -21.23 0.19 0.37
C ILE A 143 -20.18 0.33 -0.74
N GLN A 144 -20.55 0.05 -1.98
CA GLN A 144 -19.65 0.19 -3.13
C GLN A 144 -19.50 1.66 -3.54
N SER A 145 -20.57 2.45 -3.42
CA SER A 145 -20.48 3.92 -3.52
C SER A 145 -19.52 4.49 -2.49
N MET A 146 -19.61 4.05 -1.23
CA MET A 146 -18.68 4.48 -0.18
C MET A 146 -17.23 4.11 -0.51
N ALA A 147 -16.97 2.94 -1.12
CA ALA A 147 -15.62 2.56 -1.56
C ALA A 147 -15.10 3.48 -2.67
N LEU A 148 -15.95 3.90 -3.61
CA LEU A 148 -15.60 4.87 -4.65
C LEU A 148 -15.29 6.25 -4.05
N ASP A 149 -16.08 6.70 -3.08
CA ASP A 149 -15.87 7.97 -2.37
C ASP A 149 -14.58 7.94 -1.55
N LEU A 150 -14.32 6.83 -0.85
CA LEU A 150 -13.07 6.60 -0.14
C LEU A 150 -11.87 6.66 -1.10
N ARG A 151 -11.94 5.99 -2.25
CA ARG A 151 -10.89 6.04 -3.27
C ARG A 151 -10.61 7.49 -3.69
N ASN A 152 -11.65 8.28 -3.95
CA ASN A 152 -11.49 9.70 -4.32
C ASN A 152 -10.85 10.51 -3.18
N HIS A 153 -11.26 10.27 -1.94
CA HIS A 153 -10.68 10.91 -0.76
C HIS A 153 -9.20 10.59 -0.60
N LEU A 154 -8.81 9.32 -0.79
CA LEU A 154 -7.42 8.88 -0.67
C LEU A 154 -6.52 9.48 -1.75
N LYS A 155 -7.04 9.75 -2.96
CA LYS A 155 -6.31 10.46 -4.02
C LYS A 155 -6.11 11.95 -3.73
N SER A 156 -6.96 12.55 -2.90
CA SER A 156 -6.93 13.98 -2.59
C SER A 156 -6.00 14.36 -1.42
N LYS A 157 -5.43 13.38 -0.72
CA LYS A 157 -4.53 13.56 0.43
C LYS A 157 -3.07 13.47 0.02
#